data_AF-A0A353LYP3-F1
#
_entry.id   AF-A0A353LYP3-F1
#
_cell.length_a   1.000
_cell.length_b   1.000
_cell.length_c   1.000
_cell.angle_alpha   90.00
_cell.angle_beta   90.00
_cell.angle_gamma   90.00
#
_symmetry.space_group_name_H-M   'P 1'
#
loop_
_entity.id
_entity.type
_entity.pdbx_description
1 polymer ?
#
loop_
_entity_poly.entity_id
_entity_poly.type
_entity_poly.pdbx_seq_one_letter_code
_entity_poly.pdbx_strand_id
1 'polypeptide(L)'
;MEPDSFTWLVSYLSARVTVPSPEERRKLLYWMQSKNLSHEVIAVAVEEMCASGANPSFPYLEGILRNWHGVGIRSYNDLLENPYLTKVLGPIASRKVRNPAEERWREVFPDEFE
;
A
#
# COMPACT_ATOMS: atom_id res chain seq x y z
N MET A 1 -9.69 5.97 -15.50
CA MET A 1 -8.40 5.59 -14.89
C MET A 1 -7.33 6.40 -15.59
N GLU A 2 -6.57 7.18 -14.85
CA GLU A 2 -5.50 7.97 -15.43
C GLU A 2 -4.38 7.01 -15.89
N PRO A 3 -4.04 6.99 -17.20
CA PRO A 3 -2.96 6.14 -17.72
C PRO A 3 -1.62 6.40 -17.01
N ASP A 4 -1.51 7.55 -16.36
CA ASP A 4 -0.38 8.02 -15.57
C ASP A 4 -0.11 7.11 -14.35
N SER A 5 -1.13 6.66 -13.63
CA SER A 5 -0.95 5.82 -12.43
C SER A 5 -0.32 4.46 -12.76
N PHE A 6 -0.73 3.85 -13.88
CA PHE A 6 -0.16 2.57 -14.31
C PHE A 6 1.25 2.76 -14.88
N THR A 7 1.46 3.82 -15.65
CA THR A 7 2.79 4.15 -16.20
C THR A 7 3.79 4.43 -15.08
N TRP A 8 3.37 5.18 -14.07
CA TRP A 8 4.12 5.42 -12.85
C TRP A 8 4.48 4.12 -12.14
N LEU A 9 3.52 3.22 -11.95
CA LEU A 9 3.75 1.94 -11.27
C LEU A 9 4.76 1.06 -12.02
N VAL A 10 4.65 0.98 -13.35
CA VAL A 10 5.59 0.22 -14.18
C VAL A 10 7.00 0.83 -14.10
N SER A 11 7.09 2.17 -14.16
CA SER A 11 8.35 2.89 -13.99
C SER A 11 8.97 2.60 -12.62
N TYR A 12 8.17 2.68 -11.56
CA TYR A 12 8.57 2.40 -10.18
C TYR A 12 9.11 0.98 -10.00
N LEU A 13 8.37 -0.03 -10.49
CA LEU A 13 8.80 -1.43 -10.42
C LEU A 13 10.11 -1.65 -11.18
N SER A 14 10.26 -1.01 -12.35
CA SER A 14 11.48 -1.13 -13.16
C SER A 14 12.71 -0.53 -12.47
N ALA A 15 12.53 0.54 -11.70
CA ALA A 15 13.60 1.18 -10.94
C ALA A 15 14.01 0.37 -9.70
N ARG A 16 13.10 -0.41 -9.11
CA ARG A 16 13.34 -1.18 -7.88
C ARG A 16 13.81 -2.60 -8.10
N VAL A 17 13.30 -3.26 -9.14
CA VAL A 17 13.49 -4.70 -9.35
C VAL A 17 14.02 -4.98 -10.75
N THR A 18 13.14 -4.88 -11.75
CA THR A 18 13.46 -5.13 -13.16
C THR A 18 12.30 -4.67 -14.03
N VAL A 19 12.56 -4.51 -15.33
CA VAL A 19 11.54 -4.16 -16.31
C VAL A 19 10.52 -5.29 -16.40
N PRO A 20 9.23 -5.06 -16.06
CA PRO A 20 8.23 -6.11 -16.12
C PRO A 20 7.95 -6.50 -17.57
N SER A 21 7.84 -7.80 -17.80
CA SER A 21 7.42 -8.41 -19.07
C SER A 21 5.97 -8.01 -19.43
N PRO A 22 5.56 -8.16 -20.70
CA PRO A 22 4.19 -7.87 -21.12
C PRO A 22 3.13 -8.67 -20.34
N GLU A 23 3.45 -9.87 -19.88
CA GLU A 23 2.55 -10.71 -19.10
C GLU A 23 2.42 -10.20 -17.66
N GLU A 24 3.53 -9.85 -17.01
CA GLU A 24 3.54 -9.23 -15.67
C GLU A 24 2.79 -7.90 -15.68
N ARG A 25 2.94 -7.08 -16.73
CA ARG A 25 2.16 -5.84 -16.92
C ARG A 25 0.66 -6.10 -16.98
N ARG A 26 0.22 -7.16 -17.68
CA ARG A 26 -1.20 -7.56 -17.73
C ARG A 26 -1.69 -7.97 -16.34
N LYS A 27 -0.87 -8.69 -15.57
CA LYS A 27 -1.22 -9.07 -14.19
C LYS A 27 -1.29 -7.86 -13.26
N LEU A 28 -0.37 -6.90 -13.37
CA LEU A 28 -0.44 -5.63 -12.63
C LEU A 28 -1.74 -4.87 -12.96
N LEU A 29 -2.09 -4.78 -14.24
CA LEU A 29 -3.38 -4.22 -14.67
C LEU A 29 -4.56 -4.98 -14.07
N TYR A 30 -4.53 -6.31 -14.06
CA TYR A 30 -5.57 -7.11 -13.41
C TYR A 30 -5.74 -6.78 -11.93
N TRP A 31 -4.65 -6.63 -11.19
CA TRP A 31 -4.70 -6.23 -9.78
C TRP A 31 -5.30 -4.83 -9.60
N MET A 32 -4.94 -3.88 -10.45
CA MET A 32 -5.50 -2.53 -10.39
C MET A 32 -6.98 -2.48 -10.77
N GLN A 33 -7.36 -3.15 -11.86
CA GLN A 33 -8.68 -2.99 -12.48
C GLN A 33 -9.69 -4.01 -11.96
N SER A 34 -9.32 -5.28 -11.91
CA SER A 34 -10.24 -6.37 -11.55
C SER A 34 -10.30 -6.61 -10.04
N LYS A 35 -9.20 -6.34 -9.32
CA LYS A 35 -9.14 -6.46 -7.87
C LYS A 35 -9.25 -5.12 -7.14
N ASN A 36 -9.30 -4.01 -7.89
CA ASN A 36 -9.51 -2.66 -7.38
C ASN A 36 -8.43 -2.25 -6.35
N LEU A 37 -7.18 -2.70 -6.52
CA LEU A 37 -6.05 -2.23 -5.71
C LEU A 37 -5.48 -0.93 -6.30
N SER A 38 -5.16 0.03 -5.45
CA SER A 38 -4.46 1.25 -5.90
C SER A 38 -3.02 0.94 -6.33
N HIS A 39 -2.47 1.77 -7.22
CA HIS A 39 -1.08 1.67 -7.64
C HIS A 39 -0.12 1.84 -6.45
N GLU A 40 -0.49 2.64 -5.46
CA GLU A 40 0.27 2.82 -4.22
C GLU A 40 0.33 1.52 -3.42
N VAL A 41 -0.78 0.80 -3.26
CA VAL A 41 -0.79 -0.50 -2.58
C VAL A 41 0.17 -1.47 -3.28
N ILE A 42 0.13 -1.52 -4.62
CA ILE A 42 1.04 -2.41 -5.36
C ILE A 42 2.50 -1.97 -5.20
N ALA A 43 2.78 -0.66 -5.18
CA ALA A 43 4.12 -0.14 -4.92
C ALA A 43 4.63 -0.50 -3.51
N VAL A 44 3.79 -0.41 -2.48
CA VAL A 44 4.17 -0.85 -1.12
C VAL A 44 4.42 -2.36 -1.09
N ALA A 45 3.68 -3.16 -1.85
CA ALA A 45 3.94 -4.60 -1.95
C ALA A 45 5.30 -4.89 -2.59
N VAL A 46 5.75 -4.06 -3.55
CA VAL A 46 7.10 -4.14 -4.13
C VAL A 46 8.16 -3.82 -3.08
N GLU A 47 7.95 -2.78 -2.28
CA GLU A 47 8.88 -2.43 -1.20
C GLU A 47 8.94 -3.52 -0.13
N GLU A 48 7.79 -4.08 0.27
CA GLU A 48 7.71 -5.18 1.24
C GLU A 48 8.44 -6.43 0.71
N MET A 49 8.28 -6.73 -0.58
CA MET A 49 9.02 -7.79 -1.25
C MET A 49 10.53 -7.55 -1.19
N CYS A 50 11.00 -6.35 -1.55
CA CYS A 50 12.42 -6.00 -1.50
C CYS A 50 12.98 -6.04 -0.07
N ALA A 51 12.20 -5.60 0.92
CA ALA A 51 12.59 -5.58 2.33
C ALA A 51 12.62 -6.98 2.98
N SER A 52 11.88 -7.95 2.42
CA SER A 52 11.81 -9.32 2.95
C SER A 52 13.14 -10.10 2.87
N GLY A 53 14.09 -9.64 2.06
CA GLY A 53 15.35 -10.35 1.80
C GLY A 53 15.20 -11.58 0.89
N ALA A 54 14.00 -11.89 0.40
CA ALA A 54 13.77 -12.91 -0.62
C ALA A 54 14.14 -12.40 -2.02
N ASN A 55 14.45 -13.32 -2.94
CA ASN A 55 14.66 -12.94 -4.34
C ASN A 55 13.37 -12.30 -4.90
N PRO A 56 13.44 -11.03 -5.36
CA PRO A 56 12.25 -10.34 -5.83
C PRO A 56 11.74 -11.04 -7.09
N SER A 57 10.49 -11.48 -7.06
CA SER A 57 9.86 -12.22 -8.14
C SER A 57 8.37 -11.92 -8.19
N PHE A 58 7.81 -11.90 -9.39
CA PHE A 58 6.38 -11.63 -9.57
C PHE A 58 5.47 -12.59 -8.81
N PRO A 59 5.73 -13.91 -8.74
CA PRO A 59 4.90 -14.82 -7.95
C PRO A 59 4.89 -14.49 -6.45
N TYR A 60 6.03 -14.00 -5.92
CA TYR A 60 6.11 -13.58 -4.53
C TYR A 60 5.34 -12.28 -4.29
N LEU A 61 5.46 -11.30 -5.19
CA LEU A 61 4.63 -10.10 -5.20
C LEU A 61 3.13 -10.45 -5.23
N GLU A 62 2.69 -11.36 -6.11
CA GLU A 62 1.29 -11.84 -6.16
C GLU A 62 0.85 -12.51 -4.84
N GLY A 63 1.77 -13.16 -4.13
CA GLY A 63 1.53 -13.70 -2.80
C GLY A 63 1.18 -12.62 -1.77
N ILE A 64 1.96 -11.54 -1.74
CA ILE A 64 1.71 -10.37 -0.88
C ILE A 64 0.37 -9.72 -1.24
N LEU A 65 0.13 -9.47 -2.53
CA LEU A 65 -1.11 -8.85 -3.01
C LEU A 65 -2.35 -9.71 -2.69
N ARG A 66 -2.26 -11.03 -2.85
CA ARG A 66 -3.34 -11.96 -2.50
C ARG A 66 -3.62 -11.96 -1.00
N ASN A 67 -2.58 -11.91 -0.17
CA ASN A 67 -2.74 -11.82 1.28
C ASN A 67 -3.48 -10.53 1.67
N TRP A 68 -3.03 -9.38 1.16
CA TRP A 68 -3.63 -8.07 1.46
C TRP A 68 -5.05 -7.94 0.93
N HIS A 69 -5.31 -8.36 -0.31
CA HIS A 69 -6.66 -8.38 -0.86
C HIS A 69 -7.59 -9.33 -0.08
N GLY A 70 -7.06 -10.46 0.41
CA GLY A 70 -7.82 -11.43 1.22
C GLY A 70 -8.34 -10.86 2.54
N VAL A 71 -7.66 -9.88 3.11
CA VAL A 71 -8.08 -9.16 4.32
C VAL A 71 -8.76 -7.81 4.03
N GLY A 72 -9.03 -7.52 2.75
CA GLY A 72 -9.85 -6.37 2.33
C GLY A 72 -9.07 -5.10 1.98
N ILE A 73 -7.73 -5.12 1.93
CA ILE A 73 -6.92 -3.96 1.56
C ILE A 73 -7.11 -3.59 0.09
N ARG A 74 -7.45 -2.32 -0.18
CA ARG A 74 -7.62 -1.78 -1.54
C ARG A 74 -6.90 -0.44 -1.76
N SER A 75 -6.70 0.33 -0.69
CA SER A 75 -6.09 1.66 -0.68
C SER A 75 -4.87 1.73 0.22
N TYR A 76 -4.02 2.74 0.00
CA TYR A 76 -2.89 3.06 0.87
C TYR A 76 -3.35 3.34 2.31
N ASN A 77 -4.51 3.97 2.50
CA ASN A 77 -5.06 4.23 3.82
C ASN A 77 -5.37 2.91 4.57
N ASP A 78 -5.92 1.90 3.90
CA ASP A 78 -6.20 0.60 4.51
C ASP A 78 -4.92 -0.05 5.06
N LEU A 79 -3.79 0.11 4.35
CA LEU A 79 -2.48 -0.37 4.82
C LEU A 79 -1.99 0.41 6.06
N LEU A 80 -2.19 1.73 6.10
CA LEU A 80 -1.84 2.54 7.28
C LEU A 80 -2.66 2.16 8.52
N GLU A 81 -3.90 1.72 8.32
CA GLU A 81 -4.77 1.22 9.39
C GLU A 81 -4.41 -0.21 9.81
N ASN A 82 -3.70 -0.96 8.97
CA ASN A 82 -3.28 -2.33 9.20
C ASN A 82 -1.74 -2.49 9.14
N PRO A 83 -0.97 -1.81 10.02
CA PRO A 83 0.49 -1.78 9.94
C PRO A 83 1.17 -3.12 10.20
N TYR A 84 0.48 -4.09 10.79
CA TYR A 84 0.98 -5.46 10.97
C TYR A 84 1.12 -6.22 9.64
N LEU A 85 0.45 -5.77 8.58
CA LEU A 85 0.51 -6.39 7.25
C LEU A 85 1.78 -6.03 6.47
N THR A 86 2.51 -5.01 6.90
CA THR A 86 3.68 -4.50 6.20
C THR A 86 4.73 -3.97 7.18
N LYS A 87 5.93 -4.52 7.10
CA LYS A 87 7.07 -4.06 7.89
C LYS A 87 7.54 -2.69 7.42
N VAL A 88 7.39 -2.37 6.13
CA VAL A 88 7.84 -1.08 5.59
C VAL A 88 7.02 0.12 6.07
N LEU A 89 5.74 -0.06 6.43
CA LEU A 89 4.91 1.04 6.96
C LEU A 89 4.88 1.13 8.50
N GLY A 90 5.44 0.15 9.22
CA GLY A 90 5.50 0.15 10.69
C GLY A 90 5.90 1.50 11.33
N PRO A 91 7.07 2.09 10.99
CA PRO A 91 7.49 3.37 11.56
C PRO A 91 6.63 4.57 11.13
N ILE A 92 5.90 4.47 10.03
CA ILE A 92 5.02 5.53 9.50
C ILE A 92 3.66 5.47 10.21
N ALA A 93 3.11 4.27 10.40
CA ALA A 93 1.81 4.07 11.05
C ALA A 93 1.84 4.38 12.56
N SER A 94 2.96 4.08 13.25
CA SER A 94 3.16 4.52 14.64
C SER A 94 3.20 6.05 14.79
N ARG A 95 3.38 6.77 13.68
CA ARG A 95 3.38 8.23 13.61
C ARG A 95 2.01 8.83 13.31
N LYS A 96 0.89 8.07 13.39
CA LYS A 96 -0.46 8.66 13.49
C LYS A 96 -0.46 9.58 14.71
N VAL A 97 -0.13 10.84 14.45
CA VAL A 97 -0.18 11.96 15.38
C VAL A 97 -1.57 11.94 15.97
N ARG A 98 -1.70 11.75 17.28
CA ARG A 98 -2.89 12.20 18.00
C ARG A 98 -3.08 13.65 17.56
N ASN A 99 -4.14 13.92 16.82
CA ASN A 99 -4.31 15.22 16.20
C ASN A 99 -4.34 16.25 17.34
N PRO A 100 -3.36 17.18 17.46
CA PRO A 100 -3.30 18.10 18.59
C PRO A 100 -4.52 19.02 18.64
N ALA A 101 -5.23 19.16 17.52
CA ALA A 101 -6.52 19.83 17.45
C ALA A 101 -7.64 19.06 18.15
N GLU A 102 -7.68 17.73 18.07
CA GLU A 102 -8.66 16.90 18.81
C GLU A 102 -8.38 16.93 20.31
N GLU A 103 -7.10 16.85 20.71
CA GLU A 103 -6.73 16.93 22.13
C GLU A 103 -7.13 18.30 22.70
N ARG A 104 -6.79 19.37 21.98
CA ARG A 104 -7.23 20.74 22.34
C ARG A 104 -8.74 20.90 22.36
N TRP A 105 -9.48 20.34 21.41
CA TRP A 105 -10.95 20.45 21.40
C TRP A 105 -11.59 19.74 22.58
N ARG A 106 -11.07 18.58 22.97
CA ARG A 106 -11.54 17.87 24.17
C ARG A 106 -11.17 18.61 25.46
N GLU A 107 -10.06 19.35 25.46
CA GLU A 107 -9.68 20.23 26.58
C GLU A 107 -10.55 21.49 26.66
N VAL A 108 -10.87 22.12 25.53
CA VAL A 108 -11.63 23.39 25.51
C VAL A 108 -13.15 23.21 25.56
N PHE A 109 -13.67 22.06 25.15
CA PHE A 109 -15.11 21.76 25.13
C PHE A 109 -15.40 20.39 25.76
N PRO A 110 -15.17 20.22 27.08
CA PRO A 110 -15.45 18.96 27.77
C PRO A 110 -16.93 18.57 27.78
N ASP A 111 -17.84 19.56 27.74
CA ASP A 111 -19.31 19.40 27.78
C ASP A 111 -19.93 18.96 26.44
N GLU A 112 -19.18 19.02 25.33
CA GLU A 112 -19.72 18.72 23.98
C GLU A 112 -19.67 17.22 23.64
N PHE A 113 -19.04 16.41 24.50
CA PHE A 113 -18.79 14.98 24.30
C PHE A 113 -19.49 14.09 25.35
N GLU A 114 -20.41 14.64 26.16
CA GLU A 114 -21.23 13.88 27.14
C GLU A 114 -22.62 13.50 26.57
#